data_AF-A0A925IGV4-F1
#
_entry.id   AF-A0A925IGV4-F1
#
_cell.length_a   1.000
_cell.length_b   1.000
_cell.length_c   1.000
_cell.angle_alpha   90.00
_cell.angle_beta   90.00
_cell.angle_gamma   90.00
#
_symmetry.space_group_name_H-M   'P 1'
#
loop_
_entity.id
_entity.type
_entity.pdbx_description
1 polymer ?
#
loop_
_entity_poly.entity_id
_entity_poly.type
_entity_poly.pdbx_seq_one_letter_code
_entity_poly.pdbx_strand_id
1 'polypeptide(L)'
;MIHSSKKIILMTVLAAQFAACKKDTDPVIIVKPSNGAQIQFNGLAGAEPGSAAGNLVFLDFSSNKTTTVARASWDLGFYCGSDFRVILNNTTGAGAKVLAKNDLTTVTFADTTGLTLAVNQFNPQPSELAYFDDIAGSISATAIPAVSATAALNNVVIVNRGTAGSIAPRPWIKLRVLRNTSGGYTLQYAGITETTFRTLQVPKDGAWHFTFVSFDNGLVEVQPEKEKWDLVWSYSVFQTNFGAGLVPYNFSDLIAVNHLSGVQVKENIYADAAIATAAYTAFNRDSVNNTTLATGRWTMGSNWRSASPTPGLSGVKKDRFYIIKDPAGNVYKLKCLSFHADDGGTRGKPEFKYELIQ
;
A
#
# COMPACT_ATOMS: atom_id res chain seq x y z
N MET A 1 32.94 8.31 96.92
CA MET A 1 33.74 7.13 96.55
C MET A 1 33.25 6.66 95.18
N ILE A 2 34.10 6.87 94.18
CA ILE A 2 34.20 6.31 92.82
C ILE A 2 33.16 5.21 92.49
N HIS A 3 32.33 5.41 91.45
CA HIS A 3 32.43 4.69 90.17
C HIS A 3 31.42 5.21 89.12
N SER A 4 31.98 5.49 87.95
CA SER A 4 31.37 6.01 86.72
C SER A 4 30.46 5.00 86.05
N SER A 5 29.36 5.45 85.43
CA SER A 5 28.65 4.69 84.40
C SER A 5 28.00 5.64 83.39
N LYS A 6 28.69 5.80 82.25
CA LYS A 6 28.23 6.51 81.05
C LYS A 6 27.08 5.71 80.40
N LYS A 7 25.94 6.36 80.18
CA LYS A 7 24.83 5.81 79.39
C LYS A 7 25.10 6.03 77.90
N ILE A 8 25.32 4.95 77.16
CA ILE A 8 25.41 4.94 75.70
C ILE A 8 24.01 4.59 75.17
N ILE A 9 23.41 5.49 74.39
CA ILE A 9 22.16 5.27 73.67
C ILE A 9 22.52 4.73 72.30
N LEU A 10 22.16 3.48 72.03
CA LEU A 10 22.37 2.80 70.75
C LEU A 10 21.11 3.01 69.88
N MET A 11 21.21 3.85 68.85
CA MET A 11 20.21 3.94 67.77
C MET A 11 20.47 2.85 66.74
N THR A 12 19.56 1.88 66.65
CA THR A 12 19.56 0.84 65.61
C THR A 12 18.94 1.42 64.34
N VAL A 13 19.76 1.65 63.31
CA VAL A 13 19.30 2.02 61.96
C VAL A 13 18.89 0.73 61.23
N LEU A 14 17.60 0.57 60.97
CA LEU A 14 17.07 -0.52 60.16
C LEU A 14 17.18 -0.13 58.67
N ALA A 15 18.16 -0.70 57.97
CA ALA A 15 18.31 -0.53 56.53
C ALA A 15 17.25 -1.38 55.80
N ALA A 16 16.19 -0.75 55.29
CA ALA A 16 15.24 -1.38 54.39
C ALA A 16 15.90 -1.53 53.00
N GLN A 17 16.31 -2.75 52.66
CA GLN A 17 16.72 -3.08 51.29
C GLN A 17 15.48 -3.20 50.42
N PHE A 18 15.24 -2.18 49.59
CA PHE A 18 14.32 -2.30 48.46
C PHE A 18 14.96 -3.21 47.41
N ALA A 19 14.58 -4.49 47.42
CA ALA A 19 14.80 -5.36 46.27
C ALA A 19 13.92 -4.86 45.12
N ALA A 20 14.51 -4.05 44.24
CA ALA A 20 13.91 -3.72 42.96
C ALA A 20 13.81 -5.01 42.14
N CYS A 21 12.58 -5.52 41.95
CA CYS A 21 12.31 -6.58 41.00
C CYS A 21 12.86 -6.15 39.64
N LYS A 22 13.87 -6.88 39.14
CA LYS A 22 14.27 -6.82 37.75
C LYS A 22 13.01 -7.02 36.91
N LYS A 23 12.79 -6.12 35.96
CA LYS A 23 11.78 -6.29 34.92
C LYS A 23 12.20 -7.52 34.12
N ASP A 24 11.54 -8.65 34.37
CA ASP A 24 11.70 -9.83 33.55
C ASP A 24 11.46 -9.42 32.09
N THR A 25 12.38 -9.83 31.22
CA THR A 25 12.30 -9.56 29.80
C THR A 25 11.05 -10.29 29.30
N ASP A 26 10.05 -9.53 28.83
CA ASP A 26 8.86 -10.14 28.22
C ASP A 26 9.33 -11.19 27.22
N PRO A 27 8.83 -12.44 27.30
CA PRO A 27 9.28 -13.49 26.41
C PRO A 27 9.03 -13.03 24.98
N VAL A 28 10.10 -13.00 24.17
CA VAL A 28 9.98 -12.78 22.72
C VAL A 28 9.21 -13.99 22.17
N ILE A 29 7.90 -13.81 21.97
CA ILE A 29 7.07 -14.82 21.33
C ILE A 29 7.48 -14.83 19.85
N ILE A 30 8.36 -15.75 19.48
CA ILE A 30 8.65 -16.03 18.07
C ILE A 30 7.43 -16.75 17.51
N VAL A 31 6.52 -16.00 16.88
CA VAL A 31 5.40 -16.59 16.15
C VAL A 31 6.00 -17.33 14.94
N LYS A 32 5.85 -18.66 14.92
CA LYS A 32 6.29 -19.47 13.79
C LYS A 32 5.49 -19.02 12.55
N PRO A 33 6.15 -18.77 11.40
CA PRO A 33 5.43 -18.45 10.17
C PRO A 33 4.48 -19.59 9.79
N SER A 34 3.35 -19.22 9.20
CA SER A 34 2.40 -20.17 8.62
C SER A 34 3.09 -21.13 7.65
N ASN A 35 2.64 -22.38 7.63
CA ASN A 35 3.10 -23.35 6.63
C ASN A 35 2.45 -23.13 5.25
N GLY A 36 1.45 -22.25 5.14
CA GLY A 36 0.68 -22.03 3.92
C GLY A 36 -0.84 -22.03 4.15
N ALA A 37 -1.57 -21.64 3.10
CA ALA A 37 -3.02 -21.69 3.05
C ALA A 37 -3.53 -21.69 1.60
N GLN A 38 -4.78 -22.13 1.43
CA GLN A 38 -5.59 -21.77 0.27
C GLN A 38 -6.56 -20.68 0.71
N ILE A 39 -6.59 -19.58 -0.04
CA ILE A 39 -7.32 -18.36 0.32
C ILE A 39 -8.11 -17.85 -0.88
N GLN A 40 -9.27 -17.27 -0.59
CA GLN A 40 -10.04 -16.51 -1.57
C GLN A 40 -10.14 -15.07 -1.08
N PHE A 41 -9.77 -14.12 -1.94
CA PHE A 41 -9.97 -12.71 -1.65
C PHE A 41 -11.43 -12.32 -1.87
N ASN A 42 -11.88 -11.28 -1.17
CA ASN A 42 -13.17 -10.64 -1.43
C ASN A 42 -12.96 -9.18 -1.81
N GLY A 43 -12.77 -8.94 -3.11
CA GLY A 43 -12.62 -7.61 -3.69
C GLY A 43 -13.92 -6.85 -3.89
N LEU A 44 -15.07 -7.51 -3.78
CA LEU A 44 -16.38 -6.87 -3.97
C LEU A 44 -16.81 -6.16 -2.67
N ALA A 45 -17.22 -4.90 -2.79
CA ALA A 45 -17.81 -4.09 -1.73
C ALA A 45 -19.35 -4.18 -1.72
N GLY A 46 -19.96 -4.49 -2.87
CA GLY A 46 -21.39 -4.69 -3.03
C GLY A 46 -21.70 -5.56 -4.24
N ALA A 47 -22.58 -5.08 -5.12
CA ALA A 47 -23.04 -5.79 -6.32
C ALA A 47 -22.34 -5.34 -7.61
N GLU A 48 -21.24 -4.59 -7.51
CA GLU A 48 -20.48 -4.17 -8.68
C GLU A 48 -19.87 -5.36 -9.44
N PRO A 49 -19.64 -5.25 -10.76
CA PRO A 49 -18.93 -6.29 -11.48
C PRO A 49 -17.50 -6.44 -10.95
N GLY A 50 -16.95 -7.65 -10.99
CA GLY A 50 -15.59 -7.92 -10.50
C GLY A 50 -14.48 -7.10 -11.16
N SER A 51 -14.67 -6.66 -12.40
CA SER A 51 -13.78 -5.72 -13.08
C SER A 51 -13.72 -4.33 -12.42
N ALA A 52 -14.73 -3.97 -11.63
CA ALA A 52 -14.87 -2.72 -10.91
C ALA A 52 -14.75 -2.87 -9.38
N ALA A 53 -14.27 -4.03 -8.91
CA ALA A 53 -14.13 -4.39 -7.50
C ALA A 53 -13.83 -3.18 -6.58
N GLY A 54 -14.72 -2.93 -5.62
CA GLY A 54 -14.68 -1.75 -4.76
C GLY A 54 -13.63 -1.81 -3.66
N ASN A 55 -13.09 -2.99 -3.37
CA ASN A 55 -12.09 -3.20 -2.33
C ASN A 55 -10.71 -3.55 -2.90
N LEU A 56 -9.69 -3.22 -2.11
CA LEU A 56 -8.36 -3.81 -2.18
C LEU A 56 -8.19 -4.80 -1.03
N VAL A 57 -7.42 -5.87 -1.27
CA VAL A 57 -7.25 -6.97 -0.31
C VAL A 57 -5.77 -7.22 -0.10
N PHE A 58 -5.28 -6.94 1.10
CA PHE A 58 -3.94 -7.28 1.55
C PHE A 58 -3.85 -8.73 2.00
N LEU A 59 -2.67 -9.31 1.85
CA LEU A 59 -2.33 -10.63 2.36
C LEU A 59 -0.98 -10.59 3.07
N ASP A 60 -0.95 -11.14 4.29
CA ASP A 60 0.26 -11.51 5.03
C ASP A 60 0.38 -13.04 5.03
N PHE A 61 1.44 -13.55 4.41
CA PHE A 61 1.69 -14.98 4.31
C PHE A 61 2.05 -15.58 5.67
N SER A 62 2.79 -14.85 6.50
CA SER A 62 3.32 -15.35 7.77
C SER A 62 2.22 -15.65 8.77
N SER A 63 1.11 -14.92 8.71
CA SER A 63 -0.04 -15.07 9.63
C SER A 63 -1.31 -15.62 8.97
N ASN A 64 -1.27 -15.93 7.67
CA ASN A 64 -2.46 -16.24 6.85
C ASN A 64 -3.56 -15.18 6.90
N LYS A 65 -3.21 -13.92 7.20
CA LYS A 65 -4.19 -12.85 7.41
C LYS A 65 -4.48 -12.10 6.12
N THR A 66 -5.76 -11.93 5.83
CA THR A 66 -6.22 -10.96 4.83
C THR A 66 -6.79 -9.72 5.49
N THR A 67 -6.58 -8.56 4.89
CA THR A 67 -7.19 -7.29 5.32
C THR A 67 -7.83 -6.63 4.11
N THR A 68 -9.15 -6.41 4.18
CA THR A 68 -9.93 -5.82 3.09
C THR A 68 -10.25 -4.36 3.40
N VAL A 69 -10.01 -3.48 2.44
CA VAL A 69 -10.27 -2.04 2.58
C VAL A 69 -10.96 -1.50 1.33
N ALA A 70 -11.94 -0.62 1.50
CA ALA A 70 -12.59 0.05 0.38
C ALA A 70 -11.60 0.98 -0.33
N ARG A 71 -11.48 0.87 -1.66
CA ARG A 71 -10.58 1.71 -2.48
C ARG A 71 -10.85 3.19 -2.28
N ALA A 72 -12.12 3.58 -2.19
CA ALA A 72 -12.55 4.97 -2.06
C ALA A 72 -12.48 5.52 -0.62
N SER A 73 -11.99 4.75 0.37
CA SER A 73 -11.94 5.18 1.77
C SER A 73 -10.86 6.21 2.10
N TRP A 74 -9.91 6.43 1.18
CA TRP A 74 -8.79 7.36 1.34
C TRP A 74 -8.52 8.15 0.07
N ASP A 75 -7.76 9.23 0.19
CA ASP A 75 -7.42 10.12 -0.93
C ASP A 75 -5.91 10.36 -1.04
N LEU A 76 -5.23 10.48 0.11
CA LEU A 76 -3.79 10.73 0.19
C LEU A 76 -3.10 9.78 1.18
N GLY A 77 -1.87 9.36 0.87
CA GLY A 77 -0.97 8.68 1.81
C GLY A 77 0.25 9.53 2.11
N PHE A 78 0.52 9.79 3.39
CA PHE A 78 1.64 10.61 3.85
C PHE A 78 2.79 9.71 4.31
N TYR A 79 3.92 9.77 3.62
CA TYR A 79 5.03 8.84 3.85
C TYR A 79 5.64 9.03 5.24
N CYS A 80 5.81 7.92 5.97
CA CYS A 80 6.30 7.91 7.35
C CYS A 80 7.82 7.75 7.48
N GLY A 81 8.54 7.49 6.38
CA GLY A 81 9.99 7.44 6.38
C GLY A 81 10.65 8.82 6.56
N SER A 82 11.95 8.90 6.30
CA SER A 82 12.75 10.13 6.49
C SER A 82 12.32 11.27 5.58
N ASP A 83 11.91 10.95 4.35
CA ASP A 83 11.47 11.94 3.37
C ASP A 83 10.06 12.47 3.64
N PHE A 84 9.74 13.63 3.07
CA PHE A 84 8.40 14.22 3.14
C PHE A 84 7.70 14.10 1.79
N ARG A 85 6.99 12.99 1.60
CA ARG A 85 6.35 12.59 0.33
C ARG A 85 4.88 12.28 0.56
N VAL A 86 4.06 12.59 -0.44
CA VAL A 86 2.62 12.35 -0.42
C VAL A 86 2.23 11.61 -1.69
N ILE A 87 1.53 10.50 -1.52
CA ILE A 87 0.99 9.69 -2.62
C ILE A 87 -0.50 9.97 -2.82
N LEU A 88 -0.94 9.89 -4.07
CA LEU A 88 -2.33 9.90 -4.48
C LEU A 88 -2.94 8.50 -4.38
N ASN A 89 -4.26 8.46 -4.25
CA ASN A 89 -4.99 7.21 -4.39
C ASN A 89 -5.07 6.74 -5.86
N ASN A 90 -4.02 6.09 -6.32
CA ASN A 90 -3.99 5.45 -7.65
C ASN A 90 -5.07 4.37 -7.81
N THR A 91 -5.60 3.82 -6.71
CA THR A 91 -6.66 2.80 -6.79
C THR A 91 -7.99 3.40 -7.24
N THR A 92 -8.21 4.71 -7.07
CA THR A 92 -9.41 5.41 -7.57
C THR A 92 -9.16 6.14 -8.88
N GLY A 93 -7.93 6.13 -9.40
CA GLY A 93 -7.55 6.96 -10.53
C GLY A 93 -7.45 8.44 -10.19
N ALA A 94 -7.07 8.76 -8.94
CA ALA A 94 -6.86 10.15 -8.53
C ALA A 94 -5.68 10.76 -9.30
N GLY A 95 -5.88 11.98 -9.81
CA GLY A 95 -4.86 12.74 -10.53
C GLY A 95 -4.70 14.13 -9.91
N ALA A 96 -3.51 14.71 -10.04
CA ALA A 96 -3.17 15.99 -9.44
C ALA A 96 -2.47 16.96 -10.39
N LYS A 97 -2.64 18.26 -10.12
CA LYS A 97 -1.91 19.35 -10.76
C LYS A 97 -1.34 20.28 -9.72
N VAL A 98 -0.02 20.46 -9.74
CA VAL A 98 0.65 21.51 -8.97
C VAL A 98 0.45 22.85 -9.67
N LEU A 99 0.05 23.88 -8.91
CA LEU A 99 -0.12 25.24 -9.40
C LEU A 99 1.14 26.08 -9.14
N ALA A 100 1.28 27.18 -9.87
CA ALA A 100 2.25 28.24 -9.55
C ALA A 100 1.69 29.22 -8.51
N LYS A 101 1.04 28.68 -7.47
CA LYS A 101 0.41 29.41 -6.36
C LYS A 101 0.80 28.70 -5.07
N ASN A 102 1.11 29.41 -4.00
CA ASN A 102 1.39 28.83 -2.68
C ASN A 102 0.37 29.27 -1.60
N ASP A 103 -0.68 29.98 -2.00
CA ASP A 103 -1.77 30.42 -1.13
C ASP A 103 -3.11 29.84 -1.63
N LEU A 104 -3.75 29.03 -0.79
CA LEU A 104 -5.03 28.37 -1.07
C LEU A 104 -6.17 29.35 -1.36
N THR A 105 -6.10 30.56 -0.79
CA THR A 105 -7.14 31.59 -0.96
C THR A 105 -7.14 32.19 -2.36
N THR A 106 -6.03 32.07 -3.09
CA THR A 106 -5.86 32.59 -4.45
C THR A 106 -6.34 31.64 -5.55
N VAL A 107 -6.72 30.41 -5.19
CA VAL A 107 -7.24 29.41 -6.13
C VAL A 107 -8.74 29.63 -6.37
N THR A 108 -9.11 29.69 -7.64
CA THR A 108 -10.48 29.91 -8.11
C THR A 108 -10.89 28.84 -9.12
N PHE A 109 -12.15 28.89 -9.59
CA PHE A 109 -12.63 28.01 -10.65
C PHE A 109 -11.78 28.07 -11.93
N ALA A 110 -11.22 29.23 -12.27
CA ALA A 110 -10.40 29.40 -13.46
C ALA A 110 -9.13 28.52 -13.47
N ASP A 111 -8.63 28.13 -12.28
CA ASP A 111 -7.49 27.22 -12.16
C ASP A 111 -7.81 25.77 -12.53
N THR A 112 -9.10 25.44 -12.72
CA THR A 112 -9.55 24.10 -13.17
C THR A 112 -9.94 24.06 -14.65
N THR A 113 -10.08 25.21 -15.30
CA THR A 113 -10.52 25.28 -16.70
C THR A 113 -9.50 24.57 -17.60
N GLY A 114 -9.97 23.58 -18.36
CA GLY A 114 -9.14 22.81 -19.29
C GLY A 114 -8.25 21.74 -18.64
N LEU A 115 -8.35 21.52 -17.32
CA LEU A 115 -7.68 20.39 -16.67
C LEU A 115 -8.48 19.10 -16.86
N THR A 116 -7.79 18.05 -17.31
CA THR A 116 -8.30 16.67 -17.32
C THR A 116 -7.39 15.83 -16.42
N LEU A 117 -7.75 15.73 -15.15
CA LEU A 117 -6.99 14.96 -14.13
C LEU A 117 -7.61 13.57 -13.94
N ALA A 118 -7.90 12.88 -15.04
CA ALA A 118 -8.50 11.55 -15.06
C ALA A 118 -7.92 10.77 -16.24
N VAL A 119 -7.82 9.45 -16.09
CA VAL A 119 -7.36 8.57 -17.17
C VAL A 119 -8.42 8.51 -18.26
N ASN A 120 -8.07 8.93 -19.48
CA ASN A 120 -8.92 8.74 -20.64
C ASN A 120 -8.72 7.33 -21.22
N GLN A 121 -9.60 6.38 -20.89
CA GLN A 121 -9.45 5.00 -21.40
C GLN A 121 -9.69 4.84 -22.91
N PHE A 122 -10.29 5.84 -23.58
CA PHE A 122 -10.59 5.79 -25.01
C PHE A 122 -9.48 6.37 -25.88
N ASN A 123 -8.81 7.43 -25.39
CA ASN A 123 -7.71 8.09 -26.10
C ASN A 123 -6.62 8.57 -25.13
N PRO A 124 -5.98 7.65 -24.37
CA PRO A 124 -4.99 8.02 -23.37
C PRO A 124 -3.73 8.56 -24.05
N GLN A 125 -3.11 9.57 -23.46
CA GLN A 125 -1.90 10.22 -24.00
C GLN A 125 -0.70 10.05 -23.06
N PRO A 126 0.53 9.88 -23.59
CA PRO A 126 1.72 9.75 -22.74
C PRO A 126 1.92 10.93 -21.78
N SER A 127 1.55 12.15 -22.19
CA SER A 127 1.64 13.36 -21.37
C SER A 127 0.75 13.33 -20.13
N GLU A 128 -0.31 12.52 -20.11
CA GLU A 128 -1.23 12.39 -18.97
C GLU A 128 -0.59 11.66 -17.78
N LEU A 129 0.49 10.88 -18.00
CA LEU A 129 1.23 10.23 -16.91
C LEU A 129 1.73 11.23 -15.87
N ALA A 130 2.00 12.48 -16.27
CA ALA A 130 2.48 13.53 -15.37
C ALA A 130 1.47 13.95 -14.29
N TYR A 131 0.20 13.53 -14.39
CA TYR A 131 -0.83 13.82 -13.39
C TYR A 131 -0.97 12.74 -12.31
N PHE A 132 -0.28 11.62 -12.45
CA PHE A 132 -0.35 10.48 -11.54
C PHE A 132 1.00 10.26 -10.86
N ASP A 133 0.99 9.58 -9.72
CA ASP A 133 2.24 9.12 -9.13
C ASP A 133 2.90 8.08 -10.04
N ASP A 134 4.23 8.00 -9.98
CA ASP A 134 5.01 6.99 -10.67
C ASP A 134 4.41 5.59 -10.47
N ILE A 135 4.16 4.93 -11.60
CA ILE A 135 3.50 3.63 -11.62
C ILE A 135 4.36 2.60 -10.90
N ALA A 136 5.70 2.66 -11.02
CA ALA A 136 6.59 1.73 -10.32
C ALA A 136 6.56 1.88 -8.79
N GLY A 137 5.92 2.93 -8.26
CA GLY A 137 5.76 3.16 -6.82
C GLY A 137 6.91 3.92 -6.18
N SER A 138 7.74 4.59 -6.97
CA SER A 138 8.84 5.38 -6.42
C SER A 138 8.33 6.56 -5.60
N ILE A 139 8.68 6.58 -4.30
CA ILE A 139 8.36 7.71 -3.42
C ILE A 139 9.04 9.02 -3.85
N SER A 140 10.09 8.94 -4.69
CA SER A 140 10.79 10.13 -5.17
C SER A 140 10.11 10.78 -6.38
N ALA A 141 9.19 10.07 -7.04
CA ALA A 141 8.51 10.46 -8.29
C ALA A 141 6.98 10.50 -8.12
N THR A 142 6.51 11.27 -7.16
CA THR A 142 5.08 11.53 -6.90
C THR A 142 4.59 12.75 -7.68
N ALA A 143 3.31 12.78 -8.05
CA ALA A 143 2.68 13.93 -8.71
C ALA A 143 2.68 15.19 -7.82
N ILE A 144 2.61 14.97 -6.50
CA ILE A 144 2.87 16.00 -5.49
C ILE A 144 4.37 15.98 -5.16
N PRO A 145 5.13 17.05 -5.43
CA PRO A 145 6.57 17.09 -5.14
C PRO A 145 6.90 16.88 -3.66
N ALA A 146 8.17 16.65 -3.36
CA ALA A 146 8.64 16.60 -1.98
C ALA A 146 8.22 17.86 -1.23
N VAL A 147 7.60 17.69 -0.06
CA VAL A 147 7.19 18.82 0.78
C VAL A 147 8.47 19.47 1.30
N SER A 148 8.70 20.72 0.94
CA SER A 148 9.86 21.50 1.36
C SER A 148 9.78 21.87 2.84
N ALA A 149 10.94 21.97 3.49
CA ALA A 149 11.05 22.57 4.82
C ALA A 149 10.73 24.07 4.79
N THR A 150 10.92 24.74 3.65
CA THR A 150 10.56 26.14 3.46
C THR A 150 9.10 26.24 3.02
N ALA A 151 8.22 26.70 3.91
CA ALA A 151 6.78 26.77 3.67
C ALA A 151 6.40 27.47 2.35
N ALA A 152 7.09 28.58 2.01
CA ALA A 152 6.82 29.34 0.79
C ALA A 152 7.07 28.56 -0.52
N LEU A 153 7.87 27.48 -0.48
CA LEU A 153 8.14 26.61 -1.63
C LEU A 153 7.11 25.49 -1.80
N ASN A 154 6.16 25.36 -0.87
CA ASN A 154 5.09 24.37 -0.94
C ASN A 154 3.89 24.98 -1.65
N ASN A 155 3.77 24.66 -2.94
CA ASN A 155 2.69 25.12 -3.80
C ASN A 155 1.36 24.41 -3.50
N VAL A 156 0.28 25.06 -3.92
CA VAL A 156 -1.08 24.54 -3.91
C VAL A 156 -1.22 23.52 -5.04
N VAL A 157 -1.96 22.44 -4.73
CA VAL A 157 -2.24 21.33 -5.62
C VAL A 157 -3.74 21.22 -5.80
N ILE A 158 -4.19 21.01 -7.04
CA ILE A 158 -5.55 20.58 -7.36
C ILE A 158 -5.55 19.06 -7.48
N VAL A 159 -6.50 18.39 -6.82
CA VAL A 159 -6.68 16.94 -6.86
C VAL A 159 -8.08 16.61 -7.37
N ASN A 160 -8.11 15.82 -8.45
CA ASN A 160 -9.28 15.03 -8.82
C ASN A 160 -9.21 13.70 -8.08
N ARG A 161 -10.27 13.35 -7.35
CA ARG A 161 -10.32 12.15 -6.50
C ARG A 161 -10.54 10.86 -7.30
N GLY A 162 -10.72 10.94 -8.62
CA GLY A 162 -10.80 9.81 -9.53
C GLY A 162 -12.16 9.09 -9.51
N THR A 163 -12.44 8.40 -10.61
CA THR A 163 -13.70 7.67 -10.89
C THR A 163 -13.45 6.23 -11.36
N ALA A 164 -12.24 5.73 -11.18
CA ALA A 164 -11.82 4.49 -11.80
C ALA A 164 -12.47 3.26 -11.16
N GLY A 165 -12.88 2.29 -11.98
CA GLY A 165 -13.64 1.12 -11.53
C GLY A 165 -15.01 1.51 -10.98
N SER A 166 -15.75 2.35 -11.72
CA SER A 166 -17.12 2.78 -11.42
C SER A 166 -17.31 3.53 -10.10
N ILE A 167 -16.23 4.09 -9.53
CA ILE A 167 -16.33 4.97 -8.38
C ILE A 167 -17.06 6.25 -8.80
N ALA A 168 -18.08 6.62 -8.03
CA ALA A 168 -18.86 7.82 -8.31
C ALA A 168 -17.97 9.08 -8.29
N PRO A 169 -18.22 10.06 -9.18
CA PRO A 169 -17.52 11.34 -9.14
C PRO A 169 -17.62 12.01 -7.77
N ARG A 170 -16.49 12.50 -7.27
CA ARG A 170 -16.38 13.24 -6.01
C ARG A 170 -15.84 14.65 -6.30
N PRO A 171 -16.23 15.68 -5.50
CA PRO A 171 -15.74 17.03 -5.70
C PRO A 171 -14.20 17.11 -5.70
N TRP A 172 -13.66 17.94 -6.59
CA TRP A 172 -12.22 18.22 -6.62
C TRP A 172 -11.81 19.07 -5.42
N ILE A 173 -10.57 18.89 -4.99
CA ILE A 173 -10.01 19.53 -3.79
C ILE A 173 -8.79 20.36 -4.18
N LYS A 174 -8.68 21.55 -3.60
CA LYS A 174 -7.42 22.31 -3.55
C LYS A 174 -6.75 22.04 -2.22
N LEU A 175 -5.45 21.80 -2.22
CA LEU A 175 -4.70 21.51 -1.00
C LEU A 175 -3.30 22.11 -1.00
N ARG A 176 -2.76 22.29 0.19
CA ARG A 176 -1.36 22.64 0.43
C ARG A 176 -0.84 21.77 1.56
N VAL A 177 0.35 21.22 1.38
CA VAL A 177 1.01 20.38 2.40
C VAL A 177 2.24 21.11 2.92
N LEU A 178 2.39 21.14 4.24
CA LEU A 178 3.53 21.72 4.93
C LEU A 178 4.15 20.68 5.85
N ARG A 179 5.43 20.83 6.19
CA ARG A 179 6.02 20.11 7.34
C ARG A 179 5.58 20.81 8.62
N ASN A 180 5.27 20.04 9.66
CA ASN A 180 4.95 20.61 10.97
C ASN A 180 6.15 20.47 11.93
N THR A 181 6.10 21.20 13.04
CA THR A 181 7.16 21.23 14.06
C THR A 181 7.26 19.92 14.86
N SER A 182 6.23 19.08 14.81
CA SER A 182 6.20 17.75 15.44
C SER A 182 6.84 16.65 14.59
N GLY A 183 7.47 17.00 13.45
CA GLY A 183 8.14 16.05 12.55
C GLY A 183 7.24 15.36 11.52
N GLY A 184 5.94 15.71 11.48
CA GLY A 184 4.96 15.22 10.51
C GLY A 184 4.54 16.30 9.51
N TYR A 185 3.29 16.23 9.07
CA TYR A 185 2.73 17.13 8.05
C TYR A 185 1.56 17.96 8.60
N THR A 186 1.39 19.16 8.05
CA THR A 186 0.13 19.90 8.11
C THR A 186 -0.50 19.88 6.72
N LEU A 187 -1.68 19.28 6.60
CA LEU A 187 -2.50 19.33 5.39
C LEU A 187 -3.53 20.44 5.53
N GLN A 188 -3.52 21.40 4.61
CA GLN A 188 -4.58 22.40 4.45
C GLN A 188 -5.35 22.07 3.16
N TYR A 189 -6.69 22.04 3.21
CA TYR A 189 -7.49 21.66 2.05
C TYR A 189 -8.91 22.22 2.07
N ALA A 190 -9.48 22.42 0.89
CA ALA A 190 -10.84 22.92 0.70
C ALA A 190 -11.41 22.48 -0.67
N GLY A 191 -12.72 22.64 -0.87
CA GLY A 191 -13.31 22.64 -2.20
C GLY A 191 -12.73 23.77 -3.07
N ILE A 192 -12.72 23.59 -4.40
CA ILE A 192 -12.06 24.54 -5.33
C ILE A 192 -12.47 26.00 -5.10
N THR A 193 -13.78 26.25 -4.94
CA THR A 193 -14.36 27.60 -4.78
C THR A 193 -14.52 28.03 -3.32
N GLU A 194 -14.18 27.16 -2.35
CA GLU A 194 -14.31 27.50 -0.93
C GLU A 194 -13.26 28.54 -0.52
N THR A 195 -13.67 29.49 0.34
CA THR A 195 -12.83 30.58 0.85
C THR A 195 -12.24 30.28 2.23
N THR A 196 -12.75 29.26 2.91
CA THR A 196 -12.20 28.72 4.15
C THR A 196 -11.63 27.33 3.88
N PHE A 197 -10.63 26.91 4.65
CA PHE A 197 -9.97 25.63 4.47
C PHE A 197 -9.86 24.87 5.80
N ARG A 198 -9.95 23.56 5.70
CA ARG A 198 -9.70 22.63 6.80
C ARG A 198 -8.20 22.47 6.99
N THR A 199 -7.78 22.24 8.24
CA THR A 199 -6.39 21.94 8.58
C THR A 199 -6.35 20.63 9.35
N LEU A 200 -5.50 19.70 8.93
CA LEU A 200 -5.28 18.41 9.57
C LEU A 200 -3.80 18.23 9.89
N GLN A 201 -3.49 17.83 11.12
CA GLN A 201 -2.16 17.39 11.50
C GLN A 201 -2.03 15.90 11.19
N VAL A 202 -1.04 15.54 10.39
CA VAL A 202 -0.79 14.15 9.99
C VAL A 202 0.53 13.71 10.64
N PRO A 203 0.47 12.90 11.70
CA PRO A 203 1.67 12.37 12.34
C PRO A 203 2.37 11.39 11.38
N LYS A 204 3.67 11.18 11.61
CA LYS A 204 4.39 10.04 11.04
C LYS A 204 4.47 8.95 12.10
N ASP A 205 4.32 7.70 11.67
CA ASP A 205 4.51 6.55 12.53
C ASP A 205 5.40 5.50 11.85
N GLY A 206 6.50 5.14 12.50
CA GLY A 206 7.52 4.25 11.96
C GLY A 206 7.06 2.81 11.75
N ALA A 207 5.93 2.38 12.33
CA ALA A 207 5.37 1.05 12.10
C ALA A 207 4.63 0.92 10.75
N TRP A 208 4.28 2.04 10.10
CA TRP A 208 3.60 2.06 8.81
C TRP A 208 4.48 2.70 7.72
N HIS A 209 4.20 2.40 6.45
CA HIS A 209 4.80 3.15 5.34
C HIS A 209 4.14 4.51 5.17
N PHE A 210 2.82 4.58 5.38
CA PHE A 210 2.02 5.78 5.18
C PHE A 210 0.97 5.95 6.27
N THR A 211 0.72 7.21 6.64
CA THR A 211 -0.51 7.61 7.34
C THR A 211 -1.51 8.11 6.29
N PHE A 212 -2.72 7.57 6.28
CA PHE A 212 -3.70 7.84 5.23
C PHE A 212 -4.71 8.90 5.66
N VAL A 213 -5.14 9.71 4.68
CA VAL A 213 -6.15 10.75 4.86
C VAL A 213 -7.26 10.57 3.82
N SER A 214 -8.49 10.68 4.30
CA SER A 214 -9.69 10.97 3.53
C SER A 214 -10.02 12.46 3.69
N PHE A 215 -10.36 13.14 2.59
CA PHE A 215 -10.83 14.53 2.69
C PHE A 215 -12.16 14.65 3.45
N ASP A 216 -12.94 13.57 3.48
CA ASP A 216 -14.24 13.52 4.12
C ASP A 216 -14.14 13.07 5.60
N ASN A 217 -13.28 12.09 5.89
CA ASN A 217 -13.22 11.43 7.20
C ASN A 217 -11.97 11.75 8.03
N GLY A 218 -11.01 12.51 7.50
CA GLY A 218 -9.73 12.78 8.18
C GLY A 218 -8.78 11.59 8.14
N LEU A 219 -8.11 11.28 9.25
CA LEU A 219 -7.18 10.13 9.32
C LEU A 219 -7.96 8.81 9.23
N VAL A 220 -7.48 7.89 8.40
CA VAL A 220 -8.11 6.58 8.16
C VAL A 220 -7.08 5.46 8.14
N GLU A 221 -7.50 4.26 8.53
CA GLU A 221 -6.70 3.05 8.42
C GLU A 221 -6.91 2.39 7.06
N VAL A 222 -5.82 2.09 6.35
CA VAL A 222 -5.87 1.51 5.00
C VAL A 222 -4.90 0.37 4.87
N GLN A 223 -3.62 0.64 5.06
CA GLN A 223 -2.57 -0.36 4.95
C GLN A 223 -2.27 -0.96 6.32
N PRO A 224 -2.09 -2.30 6.43
CA PRO A 224 -1.51 -2.90 7.62
C PRO A 224 -0.12 -2.31 7.94
N GLU A 225 0.38 -2.55 9.15
CA GLU A 225 1.77 -2.24 9.50
C GLU A 225 2.73 -2.80 8.45
N LYS A 226 3.85 -2.11 8.21
CA LYS A 226 4.70 -2.35 7.04
C LYS A 226 5.29 -3.76 6.95
N GLU A 227 5.35 -4.49 8.06
CA GLU A 227 5.85 -5.87 8.14
C GLU A 227 4.72 -6.93 8.15
N LYS A 228 3.45 -6.51 8.13
CA LYS A 228 2.27 -7.37 8.27
C LYS A 228 1.42 -7.43 7.00
N TRP A 229 2.07 -7.36 5.84
CA TRP A 229 1.48 -7.64 4.52
C TRP A 229 2.58 -7.80 3.47
N ASP A 230 2.32 -8.65 2.48
CA ASP A 230 3.27 -9.00 1.41
C ASP A 230 2.72 -8.62 0.03
N LEU A 231 1.43 -8.91 -0.19
CA LEU A 231 0.73 -8.65 -1.43
C LEU A 231 -0.51 -7.78 -1.18
N VAL A 232 -0.91 -7.03 -2.19
CA VAL A 232 -2.22 -6.40 -2.28
C VAL A 232 -2.82 -6.62 -3.66
N TRP A 233 -4.02 -7.20 -3.69
CA TRP A 233 -4.82 -7.29 -4.91
C TRP A 233 -5.77 -6.11 -5.00
N SER A 234 -5.82 -5.43 -6.14
CA SER A 234 -6.68 -4.25 -6.33
C SER A 234 -6.89 -3.89 -7.81
N TYR A 235 -7.81 -2.95 -8.01
CA TYR A 235 -7.81 -2.05 -9.15
C TYR A 235 -6.77 -0.92 -8.95
N SER A 236 -6.07 -0.48 -9.99
CA SER A 236 -5.16 0.67 -9.93
C SER A 236 -4.92 1.32 -11.30
N VAL A 237 -4.55 2.60 -11.30
CA VAL A 237 -3.81 3.17 -12.44
C VAL A 237 -2.52 2.37 -12.63
N PHE A 238 -2.25 2.03 -13.88
CA PHE A 238 -1.06 1.38 -14.38
C PHE A 238 -0.64 2.06 -15.70
N GLN A 239 0.15 1.38 -16.52
CA GLN A 239 0.54 1.86 -17.84
C GLN A 239 0.43 0.75 -18.89
N THR A 240 0.13 1.15 -20.12
CA THR A 240 0.12 0.25 -21.27
C THR A 240 0.73 0.95 -22.48
N ASN A 241 1.11 0.20 -23.51
CA ASN A 241 1.61 0.76 -24.76
C ASN A 241 0.73 0.31 -25.92
N PHE A 242 -0.02 1.25 -26.51
CA PHE A 242 -0.85 1.01 -27.69
C PHE A 242 -0.12 1.28 -29.03
N GLY A 243 1.20 1.50 -28.98
CA GLY A 243 2.05 1.71 -30.16
C GLY A 243 2.78 3.05 -30.19
N ALA A 244 2.29 4.07 -29.46
CA ALA A 244 2.86 5.42 -29.42
C ALA A 244 3.63 5.73 -28.12
N GLY A 245 3.96 4.71 -27.32
CA GLY A 245 4.60 4.87 -26.02
C GLY A 245 3.69 4.49 -24.86
N LEU A 246 4.22 4.58 -23.64
CA LEU A 246 3.47 4.27 -22.42
C LEU A 246 2.44 5.36 -22.14
N VAL A 247 1.22 4.95 -21.83
CA VAL A 247 0.09 5.82 -21.49
C VAL A 247 -0.56 5.34 -20.20
N PRO A 248 -1.21 6.22 -19.40
CA PRO A 248 -1.89 5.77 -18.19
C PRO A 248 -3.08 4.90 -18.58
N TYR A 249 -3.31 3.85 -17.81
CA TYR A 249 -4.45 2.96 -18.03
C TYR A 249 -4.97 2.43 -16.71
N ASN A 250 -6.28 2.44 -16.55
CA ASN A 250 -6.88 1.90 -15.35
C ASN A 250 -7.05 0.39 -15.47
N PHE A 251 -6.41 -0.37 -14.58
CA PHE A 251 -6.31 -1.81 -14.68
C PHE A 251 -7.00 -2.50 -13.50
N SER A 252 -7.81 -3.51 -13.81
CA SER A 252 -8.42 -4.42 -12.83
C SER A 252 -7.53 -5.62 -12.54
N ASP A 253 -7.74 -6.26 -11.40
CA ASP A 253 -7.14 -7.56 -11.07
C ASP A 253 -5.60 -7.52 -10.97
N LEU A 254 -5.03 -6.41 -10.49
CA LEU A 254 -3.58 -6.26 -10.30
C LEU A 254 -3.15 -6.79 -8.93
N ILE A 255 -2.00 -7.44 -8.89
CA ILE A 255 -1.31 -7.82 -7.65
C ILE A 255 -0.05 -6.96 -7.52
N ALA A 256 -0.06 -6.05 -6.55
CA ALA A 256 1.11 -5.30 -6.12
C ALA A 256 1.80 -6.02 -4.96
N VAL A 257 3.11 -5.80 -4.87
CA VAL A 257 4.01 -6.35 -3.87
C VAL A 257 4.44 -5.25 -2.90
N ASN A 258 4.62 -5.58 -1.62
CA ASN A 258 5.18 -4.71 -0.58
C ASN A 258 6.67 -4.42 -0.79
N HIS A 259 6.98 -3.81 -1.93
CA HIS A 259 8.33 -3.50 -2.38
C HIS A 259 9.06 -2.50 -1.46
N LEU A 260 8.32 -1.67 -0.71
CA LEU A 260 8.90 -0.76 0.28
C LEU A 260 9.40 -1.50 1.53
N SER A 261 8.87 -2.68 1.83
CA SER A 261 9.41 -3.60 2.86
C SER A 261 10.34 -4.65 2.28
N GLY A 262 10.75 -4.50 1.01
CA GLY A 262 11.73 -5.39 0.39
C GLY A 262 11.19 -6.75 -0.04
N VAL A 263 9.86 -6.94 -0.14
CA VAL A 263 9.30 -8.19 -0.68
C VAL A 263 9.78 -8.40 -2.11
N GLN A 264 10.28 -9.60 -2.39
CA GLN A 264 10.87 -9.96 -3.68
C GLN A 264 10.11 -11.13 -4.29
N VAL A 265 9.97 -11.13 -5.61
CA VAL A 265 9.19 -12.13 -6.34
C VAL A 265 9.96 -12.67 -7.54
N LYS A 266 9.82 -13.97 -7.80
CA LYS A 266 10.16 -14.60 -9.07
C LYS A 266 8.92 -15.24 -9.66
N GLU A 267 8.62 -14.91 -10.91
CA GLU A 267 7.68 -15.64 -11.76
C GLU A 267 8.42 -16.79 -12.45
N ASN A 268 7.95 -18.03 -12.24
CA ASN A 268 8.44 -19.22 -12.93
C ASN A 268 7.39 -19.69 -13.93
N ILE A 269 7.72 -19.62 -15.22
CA ILE A 269 6.84 -19.99 -16.34
C ILE A 269 7.34 -21.31 -16.94
N TYR A 270 6.41 -22.21 -17.25
CA TYR A 270 6.64 -23.53 -17.82
C TYR A 270 5.86 -23.68 -19.13
N ALA A 271 6.14 -24.75 -19.88
CA ALA A 271 5.49 -24.97 -21.18
C ALA A 271 3.98 -25.23 -21.05
N ASP A 272 3.53 -25.84 -19.95
CA ASP A 272 2.12 -26.09 -19.67
C ASP A 272 1.83 -26.23 -18.16
N ALA A 273 0.54 -26.39 -17.84
CA ALA A 273 0.05 -26.50 -16.47
C ALA A 273 0.47 -27.79 -15.73
N ALA A 274 0.69 -28.89 -16.45
CA ALA A 274 1.11 -30.16 -15.86
C ALA A 274 2.57 -30.06 -15.41
N ILE A 275 3.45 -29.51 -16.26
CA ILE A 275 4.86 -29.28 -15.94
C ILE A 275 4.98 -28.25 -14.81
N ALA A 276 4.25 -27.14 -14.86
CA ALA A 276 4.22 -26.16 -13.77
C ALA A 276 3.79 -26.80 -12.44
N THR A 277 2.87 -27.78 -12.50
CA THR A 277 2.39 -28.48 -11.30
C THR A 277 3.42 -29.44 -10.73
N ALA A 278 4.07 -30.25 -11.57
CA ALA A 278 5.16 -31.11 -11.14
C ALA A 278 6.31 -30.28 -10.53
N ALA A 279 6.69 -29.18 -11.18
CA ALA A 279 7.75 -28.30 -10.71
C ALA A 279 7.40 -27.62 -9.38
N TYR A 280 6.18 -27.12 -9.21
CA TYR A 280 5.72 -26.55 -7.93
C TYR A 280 5.81 -27.57 -6.79
N THR A 281 5.40 -28.82 -7.02
CA THR A 281 5.46 -29.89 -6.02
C THR A 281 6.90 -30.19 -5.62
N ALA A 282 7.82 -30.25 -6.60
CA ALA A 282 9.23 -30.52 -6.36
C ALA A 282 10.01 -29.32 -5.77
N PHE A 283 9.51 -28.09 -5.92
CA PHE A 283 10.22 -26.89 -5.50
C PHE A 283 10.42 -26.85 -3.97
N ASN A 284 11.68 -26.73 -3.56
CA ASN A 284 12.15 -26.88 -2.18
C ASN A 284 13.25 -25.84 -1.85
N ARG A 285 13.84 -25.92 -0.64
CA ARG A 285 14.90 -24.99 -0.20
C ARG A 285 16.12 -24.95 -1.12
N ASP A 286 16.57 -26.07 -1.66
CA ASP A 286 17.72 -26.10 -2.58
C ASP A 286 17.42 -25.37 -3.91
N SER A 287 16.15 -25.40 -4.32
CA SER A 287 15.67 -24.64 -5.49
C SER A 287 15.76 -23.13 -5.27
N VAL A 288 15.53 -22.66 -4.03
CA VAL A 288 15.61 -21.23 -3.66
C VAL A 288 17.03 -20.69 -3.83
N ASN A 289 18.06 -21.46 -3.46
CA ASN A 289 19.45 -21.03 -3.57
C ASN A 289 19.88 -20.70 -5.01
N ASN A 290 19.19 -21.29 -5.99
CA ASN A 290 19.44 -21.07 -7.42
C ASN A 290 18.41 -20.11 -8.07
N THR A 291 17.59 -19.43 -7.26
CA THR A 291 16.51 -18.55 -7.73
C THR A 291 16.87 -17.09 -7.53
N THR A 292 16.99 -16.33 -8.62
CA THR A 292 17.12 -14.88 -8.58
C THR A 292 15.75 -14.23 -8.45
N LEU A 293 15.48 -13.61 -7.29
CA LEU A 293 14.26 -12.86 -7.03
C LEU A 293 14.38 -11.41 -7.52
N ALA A 294 13.28 -10.87 -8.04
CA ALA A 294 13.19 -9.49 -8.50
C ALA A 294 12.52 -8.60 -7.45
N THR A 295 12.97 -7.35 -7.37
CA THR A 295 12.32 -6.29 -6.59
C THR A 295 11.45 -5.44 -7.50
N GLY A 296 10.30 -5.00 -7.00
CA GLY A 296 9.46 -4.02 -7.70
C GLY A 296 7.99 -4.21 -7.39
N ARG A 297 7.24 -3.11 -7.41
CA ARG A 297 5.82 -3.08 -7.03
C ARG A 297 4.97 -4.04 -7.86
N TRP A 298 5.23 -4.14 -9.15
CA TRP A 298 4.41 -4.90 -10.11
C TRP A 298 5.10 -6.16 -10.64
N THR A 299 6.01 -6.75 -9.88
CA THR A 299 6.69 -8.01 -10.24
C THR A 299 5.72 -9.19 -10.45
N MET A 300 4.52 -9.14 -9.86
CA MET A 300 3.39 -9.97 -10.27
C MET A 300 2.46 -9.24 -11.25
N GLY A 301 1.97 -8.05 -10.84
CA GLY A 301 1.15 -7.19 -11.71
C GLY A 301 -0.10 -7.93 -12.23
N SER A 302 -0.23 -7.99 -13.55
CA SER A 302 -1.31 -8.72 -14.24
C SER A 302 -0.87 -10.06 -14.82
N ASN A 303 0.41 -10.45 -14.69
CA ASN A 303 0.98 -11.61 -15.38
C ASN A 303 0.35 -12.94 -14.96
N TRP A 304 -0.27 -13.00 -13.79
CA TRP A 304 -0.92 -14.18 -13.23
C TRP A 304 -2.21 -14.59 -13.95
N ARG A 305 -2.79 -13.71 -14.77
CA ARG A 305 -4.08 -13.96 -15.43
C ARG A 305 -4.11 -13.49 -16.88
N SER A 306 -5.07 -14.02 -17.62
CA SER A 306 -5.57 -13.44 -18.87
C SER A 306 -6.96 -12.87 -18.59
N ALA A 307 -7.24 -11.66 -19.09
CA ALA A 307 -8.58 -11.08 -19.07
C ALA A 307 -8.91 -10.61 -20.47
N SER A 308 -9.94 -11.19 -21.06
CA SER A 308 -10.38 -10.92 -22.42
C SER A 308 -11.90 -10.72 -22.44
N PRO A 309 -12.42 -9.81 -23.26
CA PRO A 309 -13.87 -9.74 -23.52
C PRO A 309 -14.37 -10.98 -24.31
N THR A 310 -13.47 -11.73 -24.95
CA THR A 310 -13.83 -12.96 -25.66
C THR A 310 -14.10 -14.10 -24.66
N PRO A 311 -15.28 -14.75 -24.71
CA PRO A 311 -15.60 -15.88 -23.84
C PRO A 311 -14.57 -17.01 -23.95
N GLY A 312 -14.22 -17.61 -22.81
CA GLY A 312 -13.26 -18.73 -22.74
C GLY A 312 -11.80 -18.32 -22.82
N LEU A 313 -11.48 -17.02 -22.94
CA LEU A 313 -10.11 -16.50 -22.97
C LEU A 313 -9.73 -15.73 -21.69
N SER A 314 -10.61 -15.70 -20.68
CA SER A 314 -10.28 -15.19 -19.36
C SER A 314 -9.94 -16.35 -18.42
N GLY A 315 -8.96 -16.19 -17.56
CA GLY A 315 -8.61 -17.20 -16.57
C GLY A 315 -7.22 -17.03 -15.99
N VAL A 316 -6.96 -17.68 -14.86
CA VAL A 316 -5.63 -17.80 -14.30
C VAL A 316 -4.72 -18.51 -15.30
N LYS A 317 -3.51 -17.99 -15.49
CA LYS A 317 -2.48 -18.68 -16.26
C LYS A 317 -1.88 -19.78 -15.38
N LYS A 318 -2.20 -21.04 -15.70
CA LYS A 318 -1.80 -22.23 -14.91
C LYS A 318 -0.42 -22.77 -15.25
N ASP A 319 0.23 -22.22 -16.27
CA ASP A 319 1.59 -22.52 -16.73
C ASP A 319 2.69 -21.95 -15.82
N ARG A 320 2.33 -21.33 -14.69
CA ARG A 320 3.27 -20.62 -13.82
C ARG A 320 2.95 -20.74 -12.34
N PHE A 321 3.96 -20.43 -11.54
CA PHE A 321 3.81 -20.14 -10.11
C PHE A 321 4.86 -19.11 -9.69
N TYR A 322 4.71 -18.58 -8.48
CA TYR A 322 5.55 -17.51 -7.96
C TYR A 322 6.36 -17.99 -6.76
N ILE A 323 7.61 -17.56 -6.66
CA ILE A 323 8.40 -17.62 -5.43
C ILE A 323 8.41 -16.23 -4.82
N ILE A 324 8.06 -16.11 -3.55
CA ILE A 324 7.91 -14.83 -2.86
C ILE A 324 8.70 -14.88 -1.57
N LYS A 325 9.59 -13.90 -1.36
CA LYS A 325 10.32 -13.72 -0.12
C LYS A 325 9.73 -12.53 0.65
N ASP A 326 9.23 -12.79 1.85
CA ASP A 326 8.63 -11.78 2.73
C ASP A 326 9.71 -10.91 3.43
N PRO A 327 9.34 -9.82 4.13
CA PRO A 327 10.29 -8.95 4.82
C PRO A 327 11.07 -9.64 5.94
N ALA A 328 10.51 -10.70 6.53
CA ALA A 328 11.16 -11.51 7.57
C ALA A 328 12.13 -12.55 7.00
N GLY A 329 12.20 -12.68 5.67
CA GLY A 329 13.07 -13.61 4.97
C GLY A 329 12.48 -15.01 4.75
N ASN A 330 11.23 -15.25 5.13
CA ASN A 330 10.53 -16.48 4.79
C ASN A 330 10.27 -16.52 3.27
N VAL A 331 10.36 -17.72 2.69
CA VAL A 331 10.16 -17.90 1.26
C VAL A 331 8.96 -18.81 1.03
N TYR A 332 8.01 -18.35 0.25
CA TYR A 332 6.79 -19.06 -0.10
C TYR A 332 6.76 -19.38 -1.59
N LYS A 333 6.13 -20.49 -1.96
CA LYS A 333 5.68 -20.75 -3.33
C LYS A 333 4.17 -20.49 -3.41
N LEU A 334 3.71 -19.80 -4.44
CA LEU A 334 2.30 -19.40 -4.63
C LEU A 334 1.79 -19.81 -6.02
N LYS A 335 0.61 -20.41 -6.06
CA LYS A 335 -0.20 -20.63 -7.26
C LYS A 335 -1.49 -19.84 -7.18
N CYS A 336 -1.86 -19.24 -8.31
CA CYS A 336 -3.21 -18.76 -8.52
C CYS A 336 -4.08 -19.95 -8.96
N LEU A 337 -5.33 -20.02 -8.49
CA LEU A 337 -6.21 -21.18 -8.74
C LEU A 337 -7.34 -20.83 -9.70
N SER A 338 -8.08 -19.76 -9.40
CA SER A 338 -9.23 -19.31 -10.17
C SER A 338 -9.44 -17.80 -9.96
N PHE A 339 -10.09 -17.13 -10.92
CA PHE A 339 -10.58 -15.77 -10.73
C PHE A 339 -11.77 -15.38 -11.62
N HIS A 340 -12.21 -16.24 -12.54
CA HIS A 340 -13.21 -15.89 -13.53
C HIS A 340 -14.13 -17.08 -13.81
N ALA A 341 -15.35 -16.85 -14.30
CA ALA A 341 -16.29 -17.96 -14.57
C ALA A 341 -15.68 -19.03 -15.50
N ASP A 342 -14.91 -18.60 -16.50
CA ASP A 342 -14.18 -19.44 -17.45
C ASP A 342 -13.16 -20.40 -16.80
N ASP A 343 -12.67 -20.11 -15.59
CA ASP A 343 -11.77 -21.00 -14.82
C ASP A 343 -12.42 -21.57 -13.55
N GLY A 344 -13.74 -21.44 -13.41
CA GLY A 344 -14.53 -21.90 -12.27
C GLY A 344 -14.54 -20.93 -11.08
N GLY A 345 -13.92 -19.76 -11.21
CA GLY A 345 -13.88 -18.71 -10.18
C GLY A 345 -14.94 -17.63 -10.35
N THR A 346 -14.81 -16.56 -9.56
CA THR A 346 -15.65 -15.35 -9.64
C THR A 346 -14.77 -14.11 -9.73
N ARG A 347 -14.99 -13.26 -10.75
CA ARG A 347 -14.18 -12.04 -10.91
C ARG A 347 -14.38 -11.11 -9.73
N GLY A 348 -13.28 -10.55 -9.23
CA GLY A 348 -13.26 -9.82 -7.96
C GLY A 348 -13.06 -10.70 -6.73
N LYS A 349 -13.04 -12.02 -6.88
CA LYS A 349 -12.77 -12.99 -5.80
C LYS A 349 -11.70 -14.02 -6.22
N PRO A 350 -10.47 -13.57 -6.56
CA PRO A 350 -9.42 -14.48 -6.96
C PRO A 350 -9.03 -15.42 -5.82
N GLU A 351 -8.64 -16.63 -6.20
CA GLU A 351 -8.24 -17.69 -5.28
C GLU A 351 -6.77 -18.05 -5.48
N PHE A 352 -6.06 -18.23 -4.37
CA PHE A 352 -4.64 -18.55 -4.34
C PHE A 352 -4.38 -19.69 -3.38
N LYS A 353 -3.30 -20.43 -3.65
CA LYS A 353 -2.69 -21.36 -2.71
C LYS A 353 -1.22 -21.00 -2.56
N TYR A 354 -0.74 -20.94 -1.34
CA TYR A 354 0.68 -20.76 -1.05
C TYR A 354 1.14 -21.68 0.07
N GLU A 355 2.42 -21.98 0.06
CA GLU A 355 3.09 -22.86 1.02
C GLU A 355 4.45 -22.27 1.37
N LEU A 356 4.80 -22.32 2.66
CA LEU A 356 6.14 -22.01 3.12
C LEU A 356 7.11 -23.06 2.58
N ILE A 357 8.22 -22.60 2.00
CA ILE A 357 9.30 -23.48 1.56
C ILE A 357 10.16 -23.79 2.77
N GLN A 358 10.05 -25.03 3.24
CA GLN A 358 10.90 -25.59 4.28
C GLN A 358 12.18 -26.17 3.71
#